data_AF-A0A7C3YCA3-F1
#
_entry.id   AF-A0A7C3YCA3-F1
#
_cell.length_a   1.000
_cell.length_b   1.000
_cell.length_c   1.000
_cell.angle_alpha   90.00
_cell.angle_beta   90.00
_cell.angle_gamma   90.00
#
_symmetry.space_group_name_H-M   'P 1'
#
loop_
_entity.id
_entity.type
_entity.pdbx_description
1 polymer ?
#
loop_
_entity_poly.entity_id
_entity_poly.type
_entity_poly.pdbx_seq_one_letter_code
_entity_poly.pdbx_strand_id
1 'polypeptide(L)'
;MSFVGAGVPAVVFAALAVPGPVPKVNLFRRLARFVLPTGVLMTLMATVVYLVYALPAKADYLAAHPGAAGGALLLFAYPRAQTALTLFACFTAILVLLLAVPPSPRWGGGAPVRGDWRIAGTVVLLLLFVAGVLAVPLGRTLFEITPLPWWQYGLILTWSYLWLLLCQWVWHGRLLDRWLGTERDPLARR
;
A
#
# COMPACT_ATOMS: atom_id res chain seq x y z
N MET A 1 -3.31 -8.08 7.03
CA MET A 1 -3.04 -7.68 5.63
C MET A 1 -3.81 -8.47 4.61
N SER A 2 -3.71 -9.80 4.59
CA SER A 2 -4.22 -10.63 3.50
C SER A 2 -5.73 -10.47 3.25
N PHE A 3 -6.53 -10.29 4.31
CA PHE A 3 -7.97 -10.04 4.16
C PHE A 3 -8.28 -8.72 3.42
N VAL A 4 -7.68 -7.60 3.85
CA VAL A 4 -7.95 -6.26 3.30
C VAL A 4 -7.27 -6.05 1.95
N GLY A 5 -6.04 -6.54 1.79
CA GLY A 5 -5.23 -6.31 0.59
C GLY A 5 -5.47 -7.29 -0.55
N ALA A 6 -6.00 -8.49 -0.28
CA ALA A 6 -6.22 -9.52 -1.30
C ALA A 6 -7.64 -10.10 -1.27
N GLY A 7 -8.16 -10.43 -0.08
CA GLY A 7 -9.47 -11.07 0.09
C GLY A 7 -10.64 -10.22 -0.42
N VAL A 8 -10.84 -9.03 0.16
CA VAL A 8 -11.93 -8.14 -0.25
C VAL A 8 -11.80 -7.68 -1.71
N PRO A 9 -10.60 -7.26 -2.19
CA PRO A 9 -10.41 -6.92 -3.59
C PRO A 9 -10.80 -8.04 -4.55
N ALA A 10 -10.41 -9.29 -4.28
CA ALA A 10 -10.74 -10.41 -5.15
C ALA A 10 -12.25 -10.61 -5.29
N VAL A 11 -12.99 -10.55 -4.18
CA VAL A 11 -14.46 -10.69 -4.18
C VAL A 11 -15.11 -9.52 -4.92
N VAL A 12 -14.66 -8.29 -4.66
CA VAL A 12 -15.19 -7.08 -5.32
C VAL A 12 -14.93 -7.12 -6.82
N PHE A 13 -13.73 -7.49 -7.25
CA PHE A 13 -13.40 -7.60 -8.67
C PHE A 13 -14.19 -8.72 -9.36
N ALA A 14 -14.42 -9.85 -8.69
CA ALA A 14 -15.26 -10.91 -9.22
C ALA A 14 -16.72 -10.45 -9.38
N ALA A 15 -17.28 -9.79 -8.36
CA ALA A 15 -18.65 -9.28 -8.39
C ALA A 15 -18.85 -8.15 -9.44
N LEU A 16 -17.81 -7.37 -9.71
CA LEU A 16 -17.83 -6.24 -10.65
C LEU A 16 -17.14 -6.57 -11.99
N ALA A 17 -16.92 -7.84 -12.30
CA ALA A 17 -16.31 -8.26 -13.55
C ALA A 17 -17.26 -7.96 -14.72
N VAL A 18 -16.75 -7.23 -15.72
CA VAL A 18 -17.48 -7.00 -16.97
C VAL A 18 -16.82 -7.87 -18.05
N PRO A 19 -17.54 -8.82 -18.65
CA PRO A 19 -16.99 -9.62 -19.74
C PRO A 19 -16.72 -8.73 -20.95
N GLY A 20 -15.53 -8.82 -21.51
CA GLY A 20 -15.11 -8.02 -22.65
C GLY A 20 -13.92 -8.63 -23.39
N PRO A 21 -13.64 -8.18 -24.62
CA PRO A 21 -12.55 -8.71 -25.42
C PRO A 21 -11.21 -8.50 -24.70
N VAL A 22 -10.49 -9.59 -24.45
CA VAL A 22 -9.17 -9.55 -23.82
C VAL A 22 -8.18 -8.99 -24.85
N PRO A 23 -7.56 -7.83 -24.61
CA PRO A 23 -6.57 -7.29 -25.54
C PRO A 23 -5.38 -8.27 -25.63
N LYS A 24 -4.94 -8.59 -26.85
CA LYS A 24 -3.75 -9.42 -27.13
C LYS A 24 -2.44 -8.65 -26.84
N VAL A 25 -2.30 -8.12 -25.62
CA VAL A 25 -1.09 -7.45 -25.16
C VAL A 25 -0.29 -8.39 -24.26
N ASN A 26 1.02 -8.18 -24.18
CA ASN A 26 1.88 -8.96 -23.31
C ASN A 26 1.54 -8.69 -21.83
N LEU A 27 0.80 -9.61 -21.21
CA LEU A 27 0.33 -9.53 -19.83
C LEU A 27 1.49 -9.37 -18.84
N PHE A 28 2.58 -10.10 -19.05
CA PHE A 28 3.75 -10.04 -18.17
C PHE A 28 4.36 -8.63 -18.14
N ARG A 29 4.49 -7.98 -19.31
CA ARG A 29 4.99 -6.60 -19.41
C ARG A 29 4.08 -5.61 -18.68
N ARG A 30 2.75 -5.77 -18.82
CA ARG A 30 1.77 -4.91 -18.13
C ARG A 30 1.83 -5.11 -16.61
N LEU A 31 1.90 -6.35 -16.13
CA LEU A 31 2.06 -6.67 -14.72
C LEU A 31 3.38 -6.12 -14.18
N ALA A 32 4.50 -6.30 -14.88
CA ALA A 32 5.80 -5.78 -14.45
C ALA A 32 5.80 -4.25 -14.35
N ARG A 33 5.19 -3.54 -15.32
CA ARG A 33 5.08 -2.07 -15.32
C ARG A 33 4.25 -1.55 -14.14
N PHE A 34 3.28 -2.33 -13.67
CA PHE A 34 2.47 -2.02 -12.50
C PHE A 34 3.20 -2.38 -11.19
N VAL A 35 3.65 -3.63 -11.07
CA VAL A 35 4.15 -4.21 -9.81
C VAL A 35 5.53 -3.69 -9.44
N LEU A 36 6.44 -3.47 -10.40
CA LEU A 36 7.81 -3.05 -10.10
C LEU A 36 7.86 -1.69 -9.39
N PRO A 37 7.23 -0.60 -9.90
CA PRO A 37 7.21 0.68 -9.21
C PRO A 37 6.55 0.59 -7.84
N THR A 38 5.37 -0.06 -7.77
CA THR A 38 4.61 -0.14 -6.53
C THR A 38 5.37 -0.91 -5.47
N GLY A 39 6.00 -2.04 -5.83
CA GLY A 39 6.74 -2.89 -4.90
C GLY A 39 8.02 -2.23 -4.41
N VAL A 40 8.81 -1.61 -5.30
CA VAL A 40 10.05 -0.91 -4.93
C VAL A 40 9.75 0.29 -4.04
N LEU A 41 8.81 1.16 -4.45
CA LEU A 41 8.42 2.33 -3.64
C LEU A 41 7.80 1.90 -2.30
N MET A 42 6.99 0.85 -2.28
CA MET A 42 6.40 0.34 -1.05
C MET A 42 7.49 -0.14 -0.09
N THR A 43 8.47 -0.90 -0.58
CA THR A 43 9.57 -1.42 0.24
C THR A 43 10.42 -0.29 0.82
N LEU A 44 10.79 0.70 0.01
CA LEU A 44 11.56 1.85 0.44
C LEU A 44 10.81 2.67 1.50
N MET A 45 9.54 3.00 1.23
CA MET A 45 8.75 3.82 2.14
C MET A 45 8.36 3.08 3.41
N ALA A 46 8.08 1.77 3.34
CA ALA A 46 7.87 0.92 4.50
C ALA A 46 9.10 0.88 5.40
N THR A 47 10.31 0.80 4.80
CA THR A 47 11.57 0.85 5.54
C THR A 47 11.72 2.17 6.28
N VAL A 48 11.42 3.30 5.63
CA VAL A 48 11.44 4.62 6.27
C VAL A 48 10.46 4.68 7.44
N VAL A 49 9.21 4.22 7.26
CA VAL A 49 8.22 4.17 8.35
C VAL A 49 8.74 3.35 9.52
N TYR A 50 9.28 2.16 9.27
CA TYR A 50 9.81 1.33 10.33
C TYR A 50 10.95 2.03 11.09
N LEU A 51 11.92 2.62 10.39
CA LEU A 51 13.07 3.28 11.00
C LEU A 51 12.69 4.53 11.80
N VAL A 52 11.77 5.36 11.29
CA VAL A 52 11.29 6.57 11.96
C VAL A 52 10.65 6.25 13.32
N TYR A 53 9.99 5.10 13.45
CA TYR A 53 9.38 4.68 14.71
C TYR A 53 10.33 3.84 15.57
N ALA A 54 11.17 2.99 14.97
CA ALA A 54 12.02 2.05 15.69
C ALA A 54 13.26 2.71 16.31
N LEU A 55 13.89 3.66 15.62
CA LEU A 55 15.13 4.29 16.10
C LEU A 55 14.92 5.14 17.36
N PRO A 56 13.92 6.05 17.42
CA PRO A 56 13.66 6.82 18.63
C PRO A 56 13.21 5.92 19.78
N ALA A 57 12.30 4.97 19.52
CA ALA A 57 11.82 4.05 20.55
C ALA A 57 12.95 3.20 21.15
N LYS A 58 13.90 2.75 20.33
CA LYS A 58 15.11 2.06 20.80
C LYS A 58 15.99 2.97 21.65
N ALA A 59 16.24 4.19 21.20
CA ALA A 59 17.09 5.15 21.91
C ALA A 59 16.51 5.50 23.28
N ASP A 60 15.22 5.84 23.35
CA ASP A 60 14.50 6.18 24.57
C ASP A 60 14.52 5.00 25.57
N TYR A 61 14.30 3.77 25.07
CA TYR A 61 14.30 2.59 25.92
C TYR A 61 15.68 2.27 26.50
N LEU A 62 16.75 2.37 25.69
CA LEU A 62 18.13 2.12 26.13
C LEU A 62 18.63 3.21 27.08
N ALA A 63 18.19 4.46 26.91
CA ALA A 63 18.48 5.53 27.85
C ALA A 63 17.86 5.28 29.23
N ALA A 64 16.65 4.72 29.27
CA ALA A 64 15.98 4.35 30.51
C ALA A 64 16.48 3.02 31.12
N HIS A 65 16.96 2.09 30.30
CA HIS A 65 17.42 0.76 30.71
C HIS A 65 18.80 0.44 30.14
N PRO A 66 19.88 1.04 30.69
CA PRO A 66 21.23 0.78 30.22
C PRO A 66 21.57 -0.71 30.34
N GLY A 67 22.06 -1.31 29.26
CA GLY A 67 22.42 -2.73 29.19
C GLY A 67 21.26 -3.70 28.90
N ALA A 68 20.07 -3.20 28.56
CA ALA A 68 18.96 -4.07 28.17
C ALA A 68 19.32 -4.98 26.97
N ALA A 69 19.02 -6.28 27.10
CA ALA A 69 19.24 -7.26 26.05
C ALA A 69 18.32 -7.00 24.84
N GLY A 70 18.74 -7.47 23.66
CA GLY A 70 17.98 -7.32 22.42
C GLY A 70 16.53 -7.84 22.48
N GLY A 71 16.28 -8.88 23.28
CA GLY A 71 14.93 -9.43 23.51
C GLY A 71 13.96 -8.42 24.16
N ALA A 72 14.44 -7.57 25.06
CA ALA A 72 13.60 -6.57 25.72
C ALA A 72 13.14 -5.48 24.74
N LEU A 73 13.97 -5.13 23.76
CA LEU A 73 13.59 -4.17 22.71
C LEU A 73 12.45 -4.69 21.84
N LEU A 74 12.43 -6.00 21.53
CA LEU A 74 11.36 -6.62 20.75
C LEU A 74 10.02 -6.55 21.47
N LEU A 75 10.00 -6.71 22.79
CA LEU A 75 8.79 -6.73 23.60
C LEU A 75 8.27 -5.33 23.93
N PHE A 76 9.16 -4.36 24.15
CA PHE A 76 8.78 -3.06 24.72
C PHE A 76 9.01 -1.86 23.80
N ALA A 77 10.03 -1.88 22.92
CA ALA A 77 10.36 -0.74 22.07
C ALA A 77 9.74 -0.84 20.66
N TYR A 78 9.83 -2.01 20.03
CA TYR A 78 9.41 -2.20 18.64
C TYR A 78 7.91 -2.41 18.34
N PRO A 79 7.01 -2.75 19.28
CA PRO A 79 5.58 -2.93 18.95
C PRO A 79 4.93 -1.71 18.28
N ARG A 80 5.37 -0.49 18.62
CA ARG A 80 4.92 0.74 17.97
C ARG A 80 5.35 0.81 16.51
N ALA A 81 6.59 0.44 16.21
CA ALA A 81 7.11 0.43 14.84
C ALA A 81 6.43 -0.65 13.98
N GLN A 82 6.18 -1.83 14.56
CA GLN A 82 5.42 -2.91 13.90
C GLN A 82 3.99 -2.48 13.57
N THR A 83 3.33 -1.80 14.51
CA THR A 83 1.99 -1.25 14.30
C THR A 83 1.97 -0.21 13.18
N ALA A 84 2.90 0.75 13.20
CA ALA A 84 3.00 1.78 12.17
C ALA A 84 3.25 1.17 10.78
N LEU A 85 4.16 0.19 10.69
CA LEU A 85 4.47 -0.54 9.46
C LEU A 85 3.26 -1.32 8.93
N THR A 86 2.53 -1.96 9.84
CA THR A 86 1.30 -2.70 9.53
C THR A 86 0.26 -1.73 8.97
N LEU A 87 -0.02 -0.62 9.64
CA LEU A 87 -1.00 0.36 9.15
C LEU A 87 -0.60 0.94 7.79
N PHE A 88 0.68 1.26 7.60
CA PHE A 88 1.19 1.70 6.31
C PHE A 88 0.91 0.67 5.21
N ALA A 89 1.27 -0.60 5.42
CA ALA A 89 1.04 -1.66 4.46
C ALA A 89 -0.45 -1.93 4.19
N CYS A 90 -1.30 -1.75 5.20
CA CYS A 90 -2.75 -1.87 5.04
C CYS A 90 -3.29 -0.76 4.15
N PHE A 91 -2.92 0.49 4.43
CA PHE A 91 -3.36 1.64 3.65
C PHE A 91 -2.83 1.59 2.21
N THR A 92 -1.57 1.23 1.99
CA THR A 92 -1.06 1.08 0.61
C THR A 92 -1.77 -0.05 -0.12
N ALA A 93 -2.08 -1.17 0.53
CA ALA A 93 -2.85 -2.25 -0.06
C ALA A 93 -4.29 -1.85 -0.42
N ILE A 94 -4.92 -0.98 0.36
CA ILE A 94 -6.23 -0.41 0.00
C ILE A 94 -6.08 0.58 -1.16
N LEU A 95 -5.13 1.52 -1.06
CA LEU A 95 -4.92 2.57 -2.06
C LEU A 95 -4.49 2.04 -3.42
N VAL A 96 -3.80 0.88 -3.46
CA VAL A 96 -3.41 0.24 -4.72
C VAL A 96 -4.63 -0.12 -5.58
N LEU A 97 -5.82 -0.28 -4.99
CA LEU A 97 -7.06 -0.51 -5.75
C LEU A 97 -7.41 0.65 -6.67
N LEU A 98 -7.14 1.89 -6.24
CA LEU A 98 -7.31 3.08 -7.07
C LEU A 98 -6.31 3.11 -8.24
N LEU A 99 -5.16 2.46 -8.09
CA LEU A 99 -4.14 2.37 -9.12
C LEU A 99 -4.43 1.21 -10.09
N ALA A 100 -4.95 0.09 -9.56
CA ALA A 100 -5.30 -1.10 -10.32
C ALA A 100 -6.51 -0.87 -11.22
N VAL A 101 -7.53 -0.15 -10.73
CA VAL A 101 -8.71 0.23 -11.51
C VAL A 101 -8.95 1.73 -11.35
N PRO A 102 -8.28 2.56 -12.16
CA PRO A 102 -8.34 4.00 -11.96
C PRO A 102 -9.72 4.57 -12.31
N PRO A 103 -10.33 5.37 -11.40
CA PRO A 103 -11.67 5.93 -11.57
C PRO A 103 -11.69 7.11 -12.56
N SER A 104 -10.55 7.76 -12.80
CA SER A 104 -10.46 8.87 -13.76
C SER A 104 -9.09 8.91 -14.45
N PRO A 105 -8.97 9.61 -15.60
CA PRO A 105 -7.73 9.63 -16.39
C PRO A 105 -6.50 10.15 -15.65
N ARG A 106 -6.69 11.06 -14.68
CA ARG A 106 -5.60 11.58 -13.83
C ARG A 106 -4.97 10.51 -12.93
N TRP A 107 -5.71 9.44 -12.64
CA TRP A 107 -5.25 8.30 -11.86
C TRP A 107 -4.77 7.15 -12.74
N GLY A 108 -4.90 7.30 -14.06
CA GLY A 108 -4.39 6.36 -15.05
C GLY A 108 -2.87 6.35 -15.12
N GLY A 109 -2.32 5.39 -15.88
CA GLY A 109 -0.88 5.31 -16.16
C GLY A 109 -0.29 3.93 -15.90
N GLY A 110 -0.68 3.28 -14.79
CA GLY A 110 -0.30 1.89 -14.49
C GLY A 110 -1.25 0.84 -15.08
N ALA A 111 -2.52 1.21 -15.29
CA ALA A 111 -3.57 0.36 -15.81
C ALA A 111 -4.54 1.15 -16.70
N PRO A 112 -5.28 0.50 -17.62
CA PRO A 112 -6.29 1.18 -18.44
C PRO A 112 -7.41 1.75 -17.56
N VAL A 113 -7.87 2.95 -17.90
CA VAL A 113 -8.93 3.66 -17.16
C VAL A 113 -10.26 2.99 -17.43
N ARG A 114 -10.90 2.49 -16.38
CA ARG A 114 -12.24 1.90 -16.44
C ARG A 114 -13.34 2.95 -16.23
N GLY A 115 -13.05 4.03 -15.49
CA GLY A 115 -14.03 5.09 -15.20
C GLY A 115 -15.10 4.71 -14.17
N ASP A 116 -14.90 3.62 -13.42
CA ASP A 116 -15.88 3.07 -12.49
C ASP A 116 -15.62 3.54 -11.05
N TRP A 117 -16.50 4.40 -10.53
CA TRP A 117 -16.39 4.97 -9.18
C TRP A 117 -16.73 3.98 -8.06
N ARG A 118 -17.29 2.80 -8.39
CA ARG A 118 -17.59 1.77 -7.39
C ARG A 118 -16.33 1.32 -6.65
N ILE A 119 -15.19 1.25 -7.34
CA ILE A 119 -13.90 0.90 -6.73
C ILE A 119 -13.43 1.97 -5.74
N ALA A 120 -13.66 3.25 -6.04
CA ALA A 120 -13.38 4.33 -5.09
C ALA A 120 -14.28 4.21 -3.85
N GLY A 121 -15.54 3.82 -4.02
CA GLY A 121 -16.45 3.48 -2.92
C GLY A 121 -15.91 2.33 -2.05
N THR A 122 -15.41 1.24 -2.66
CA THR A 122 -14.77 0.13 -1.94
C THR A 122 -13.55 0.58 -1.14
N VAL A 123 -12.73 1.46 -1.70
CA VAL A 123 -11.55 2.03 -1.01
C VAL A 123 -11.98 2.82 0.23
N VAL A 124 -12.98 3.69 0.09
CA VAL A 124 -13.54 4.45 1.23
C VAL A 124 -14.11 3.48 2.29
N LEU A 125 -14.88 2.47 1.87
CA LEU A 125 -15.45 1.47 2.76
C LEU A 125 -14.35 0.70 3.54
N LEU A 126 -13.27 0.29 2.86
CA LEU A 126 -12.15 -0.40 3.50
C LEU A 126 -11.38 0.51 4.47
N LEU A 127 -11.21 1.80 4.15
CA LEU A 127 -10.61 2.77 5.07
C LEU A 127 -11.48 2.97 6.31
N LEU A 128 -12.80 3.08 6.14
CA LEU A 128 -13.75 3.15 7.26
C LEU A 128 -13.74 1.88 8.10
N PHE A 129 -13.62 0.71 7.48
CA PHE A 129 -13.46 -0.55 8.18
C PHE A 129 -12.20 -0.56 9.05
N VAL A 130 -11.04 -0.15 8.50
CA VAL A 130 -9.80 -0.03 9.27
C VAL A 130 -9.96 0.98 10.43
N ALA A 131 -10.60 2.13 10.19
CA ALA A 131 -10.88 3.09 11.24
C ALA A 131 -11.76 2.51 12.36
N GLY A 132 -12.79 1.72 12.00
CA GLY A 132 -13.65 1.02 12.95
C GLY A 132 -12.89 -0.02 13.79
N VAL A 133 -12.00 -0.80 13.15
CA VAL A 133 -11.12 -1.76 13.85
C VAL A 133 -10.22 -1.05 14.87
N LEU A 134 -9.71 0.13 14.53
CA LEU A 134 -8.86 0.92 15.43
C LEU A 134 -9.63 1.58 16.58
N ALA A 135 -10.90 1.93 16.37
CA ALA A 135 -11.74 2.57 17.38
C ALA A 135 -12.12 1.62 18.52
N VAL A 136 -12.26 0.32 18.24
CA VAL A 136 -12.73 -0.68 19.22
C VAL A 136 -11.54 -1.38 19.89
N PRO A 137 -11.51 -1.52 21.25
CA PRO A 137 -10.44 -2.26 21.94
C PRO A 137 -10.27 -3.69 21.45
N LEU A 138 -11.39 -4.40 21.21
CA LEU A 138 -11.39 -5.78 20.70
C LEU A 138 -10.72 -5.89 19.32
N GLY A 139 -10.94 -4.90 18.44
CA GLY A 139 -10.28 -4.85 17.14
C GLY A 139 -8.76 -4.73 17.31
N ARG A 140 -8.32 -3.84 18.20
CA ARG A 140 -6.89 -3.65 18.48
C ARG A 140 -6.23 -4.90 19.07
N THR A 141 -6.90 -5.61 19.98
CA THR A 141 -6.34 -6.84 20.58
C THR A 141 -6.26 -7.99 19.58
N LEU A 142 -7.28 -8.17 18.73
CA LEU A 142 -7.30 -9.24 17.72
C LEU A 142 -6.21 -9.09 16.66
N PHE A 143 -5.76 -7.86 16.40
CA PHE A 143 -4.71 -7.55 15.41
C PHE A 143 -3.37 -7.16 16.05
N GLU A 144 -3.23 -7.34 17.38
CA GLU A 144 -2.03 -6.97 18.16
C GLU A 144 -1.55 -5.53 17.88
N ILE A 145 -2.49 -4.61 17.66
CA ILE A 145 -2.23 -3.21 17.33
C ILE A 145 -1.98 -2.45 18.62
N THR A 146 -0.75 -1.95 18.77
CA THR A 146 -0.43 -1.03 19.87
C THR A 146 -1.14 0.30 19.63
N PRO A 147 -1.79 0.91 20.63
CA PRO A 147 -2.43 2.21 20.45
C PRO A 147 -1.37 3.28 20.14
N LEU A 148 -1.57 4.01 19.05
CA LEU A 148 -0.81 5.20 18.69
C LEU A 148 -1.68 6.42 18.96
N PRO A 149 -1.10 7.59 19.27
CA PRO A 149 -1.86 8.83 19.33
C PRO A 149 -2.47 9.14 17.96
N TRP A 150 -3.67 9.72 17.97
CA TRP A 150 -4.52 9.79 16.78
C TRP A 150 -3.87 10.49 15.57
N TRP A 151 -3.02 11.49 15.82
CA TRP A 151 -2.29 12.23 14.79
C TRP A 151 -1.29 11.34 14.02
N GLN A 152 -0.74 10.29 14.65
CA GLN A 152 0.17 9.36 13.98
C GLN A 152 -0.58 8.52 12.94
N TYR A 153 -1.85 8.16 13.18
CA TYR A 153 -2.66 7.51 12.15
C TYR A 153 -2.82 8.40 10.92
N GLY A 154 -3.07 9.69 11.13
CA GLY A 154 -3.14 10.69 10.05
C GLY A 154 -1.84 10.83 9.28
N LEU A 155 -0.69 10.84 9.99
CA LEU A 155 0.63 10.88 9.34
C LEU A 155 0.90 9.62 8.52
N ILE A 156 0.61 8.43 9.05
CA ILE A 156 0.81 7.17 8.32
C ILE A 156 -0.07 7.14 7.06
N LEU A 157 -1.34 7.55 7.18
CA LEU A 157 -2.25 7.65 6.03
C LEU A 157 -1.72 8.66 4.99
N THR A 158 -1.24 9.82 5.43
CA THR A 158 -0.63 10.83 4.56
C THR A 158 0.61 10.28 3.87
N TRP A 159 1.45 9.52 4.58
CA TRP A 159 2.63 8.86 4.02
C TRP A 159 2.26 7.80 2.98
N SER A 160 1.22 7.01 3.23
CA SER A 160 0.65 6.07 2.24
C SER A 160 0.05 6.80 1.03
N TYR A 161 -0.50 7.98 1.22
CA TYR A 161 -0.97 8.83 0.12
C TYR A 161 0.20 9.38 -0.71
N LEU A 162 1.28 9.83 -0.07
CA LEU A 162 2.52 10.22 -0.77
C LEU A 162 3.09 9.07 -1.60
N TRP A 163 3.09 7.85 -1.06
CA TRP A 163 3.46 6.65 -1.82
C TRP A 163 2.61 6.49 -3.09
N LEU A 164 1.30 6.70 -2.99
CA LEU A 164 0.40 6.64 -4.14
C LEU A 164 0.76 7.71 -5.19
N LEU A 165 1.04 8.94 -4.76
CA LEU A 165 1.42 10.03 -5.68
C LEU A 165 2.77 9.74 -6.36
N LEU A 166 3.72 9.16 -5.64
CA LEU A 166 5.00 8.73 -6.23
C LEU A 166 4.81 7.64 -7.28
N CYS A 167 3.92 6.67 -7.03
CA CYS A 167 3.57 5.66 -8.03
C CYS A 167 2.99 6.31 -9.30
N GLN A 168 2.06 7.26 -9.12
CA GLN A 168 1.50 8.02 -10.24
C GLN A 168 2.56 8.81 -10.99
N TRP A 169 3.46 9.47 -10.28
CA TRP A 169 4.55 10.24 -10.88
C TRP A 169 5.47 9.35 -11.71
N VAL A 170 5.82 8.16 -11.21
CA VAL A 170 6.65 7.19 -11.94
C VAL A 170 6.00 6.75 -13.25
N TRP A 171 4.68 6.50 -13.24
CA TRP A 171 3.96 6.09 -14.45
C TRP A 171 3.75 7.22 -15.44
N HIS A 172 3.38 8.42 -14.98
CA HIS A 172 3.21 9.59 -15.84
C HIS A 172 4.54 10.04 -16.44
N GLY A 173 5.64 9.92 -15.69
CA GLY A 173 6.99 10.20 -16.15
C GLY A 173 7.55 9.19 -17.15
N ARG A 174 6.82 8.10 -17.46
CA ARG A 174 7.24 7.05 -18.40
C ARG A 174 8.64 6.50 -18.11
N LEU A 175 9.05 6.51 -16.84
CA LEU A 175 10.40 6.13 -16.40
C LEU A 175 10.75 4.68 -16.77
N LEU A 176 9.73 3.82 -16.83
CA LEU A 176 9.88 2.42 -17.21
C LEU A 176 9.86 2.17 -18.72
N ASP A 177 9.46 3.13 -19.54
CA ASP A 177 9.36 2.95 -21.00
C ASP A 177 10.74 2.72 -21.60
N ARG A 178 11.78 3.26 -20.97
CA ARG A 178 13.19 3.03 -21.32
C ARG A 178 13.62 1.57 -21.14
N TRP A 179 13.05 0.84 -20.18
CA TRP A 179 13.48 -0.51 -19.81
C TRP A 179 12.52 -1.60 -20.31
N LEU A 180 11.21 -1.33 -20.32
CA LEU A 180 10.17 -2.29 -20.67
C LEU A 180 9.60 -2.07 -22.08
N GLY A 181 9.97 -0.99 -22.77
CA GLY A 181 9.40 -0.60 -24.06
C GLY A 181 7.99 0.02 -23.93
N THR A 182 7.45 0.53 -25.04
CA THR A 182 6.15 1.21 -25.03
C THR A 182 4.97 0.22 -25.13
N GLU A 183 3.81 0.57 -24.55
CA GLU A 183 2.57 -0.23 -24.62
C GLU A 183 2.01 -0.42 -26.03
N ARG A 184 2.44 0.43 -26.98
CA ARG A 184 1.93 0.46 -28.35
C ARG A 184 2.76 -0.34 -29.34
N ASP A 185 3.79 -1.04 -28.91
CA ASP A 185 4.63 -1.81 -29.83
C ASP A 185 3.88 -3.10 -30.23
N PRO A 186 3.26 -3.17 -31.43
CA PRO A 186 2.36 -4.26 -31.76
C PRO A 186 3.12 -5.56 -32.04
N LEU A 187 4.42 -5.46 -32.34
CA LEU A 187 5.24 -6.54 -32.83
C LEU A 187 6.71 -6.17 -32.61
N ALA A 188 7.30 -6.55 -31.49
CA ALA A 188 8.71 -6.91 -31.53
C ALA A 188 8.80 -8.22 -32.32
N ARG A 189 8.68 -8.13 -33.65
CA ARG A 189 9.07 -9.19 -34.57
C ARG A 189 10.52 -9.53 -34.27
N ARG A 190 10.76 -10.66 -33.62
CA ARG A 190 11.76 -11.66 -33.99
C ARG A 190 11.27 -13.02 -33.53
#